data_AF-A0A7N0T847-F1
#
_entry.id   AF-A0A7N0T847-F1
#
_cell.length_a   1.000
_cell.length_b   1.000
_cell.length_c   1.000
_cell.angle_alpha   90.00
_cell.angle_beta   90.00
_cell.angle_gamma   90.00
#
_symmetry.space_group_name_H-M   'P 1'
#
loop_
_entity.id
_entity.type
_entity.pdbx_description
1 polymer ?
#
loop_
_entity_poly.entity_id
_entity_poly.type
_entity_poly.pdbx_seq_one_letter_code
_entity_poly.pdbx_strand_id
1 'polypeptide(L)'
;MISKRKSDGSIQSCRIHDLLRDLCMKEAERFNLYEVNVDGASQNVKEGVRRLTIQNYDHTALLRLPLYKGLRTLLDFAEDSTKLRSACEHLSVMRVLHLHVNYKVDDIAPSSPKNLILLRYLKVDRCYGTNLSDLLTIQHISKLSNLQVLNLKSYGTISLPQGIWKLKLLRHINVIRHATMPDARSSDDSFPHLQTISSIKYEEHTSNMAQQ
;
A
#
# COMPACT_ATOMS: atom_id res chain seq x y z
N MET A 1 8.93 15.03 19.44
CA MET A 1 8.32 16.33 19.76
C MET A 1 7.16 16.60 18.81
N ILE A 2 6.04 17.15 19.28
CA ILE A 2 4.89 17.48 18.42
C ILE A 2 5.24 18.75 17.64
N SER A 3 5.09 18.72 16.31
CA SER A 3 5.38 19.86 15.44
C SER A 3 4.13 20.59 14.98
N LYS A 4 2.99 19.90 14.84
CA LYS A 4 1.69 20.52 14.54
C LYS A 4 0.54 19.76 15.21
N ARG A 5 -0.53 20.49 15.53
CA ARG A 5 -1.82 19.96 15.97
C ARG A 5 -2.91 20.38 14.99
N LYS A 6 -3.95 19.57 14.88
CA LYS A 6 -5.19 19.90 14.17
C LYS A 6 -6.06 20.84 15.00
N SER A 7 -7.11 21.37 14.39
CA SER A 7 -8.10 22.25 15.06
C SER A 7 -8.83 21.55 16.21
N ASP A 8 -9.00 20.23 16.15
CA ASP A 8 -9.58 19.39 17.22
C ASP A 8 -8.58 19.07 18.35
N GLY A 9 -7.36 19.64 18.31
CA GLY A 9 -6.30 19.40 19.28
C GLY A 9 -5.52 18.09 19.07
N SER A 10 -5.94 17.23 18.12
CA SER A 10 -5.25 16.00 17.79
C SER A 10 -3.86 16.29 17.22
N ILE A 11 -2.91 15.37 17.41
CA ILE A 11 -1.58 15.50 16.82
C ILE A 11 -1.70 15.39 15.29
N GLN A 12 -1.14 16.35 14.57
CA GLN A 12 -1.08 16.34 13.10
C GLN A 12 0.29 15.86 12.60
N SER A 13 1.36 16.36 13.21
CA SER A 13 2.71 15.95 12.87
C SER A 13 3.62 15.98 14.10
N CYS A 14 4.60 15.09 14.10
CA CYS A 14 5.68 15.07 15.08
C CYS A 14 7.04 15.10 14.36
N ARG A 15 8.08 15.49 15.07
CA ARG A 15 9.47 15.45 14.64
C ARG A 15 10.31 14.79 15.73
N ILE A 16 11.30 14.01 15.31
CA ILE A 16 12.35 13.52 16.20
C ILE A 16 13.53 14.49 16.11
N HIS A 17 14.29 14.60 17.19
CA HIS A 17 15.52 15.41 17.21
C HIS A 17 16.60 14.72 16.37
N ASP A 18 17.48 15.47 15.71
CA ASP A 18 18.48 14.91 14.80
C ASP A 18 19.43 13.93 15.52
N LEU A 19 19.92 14.27 16.72
CA LEU A 19 20.70 13.33 17.54
C LEU A 19 19.97 12.00 17.85
N LEU A 20 18.65 12.04 18.07
CA LEU A 20 17.86 10.82 18.28
C LEU A 20 17.66 10.05 16.98
N ARG A 21 17.51 10.77 15.86
CA ARG A 21 17.47 10.16 14.53
C ARG A 21 18.77 9.44 14.24
N ASP A 22 19.91 10.08 14.45
CA ASP A 22 21.23 9.51 14.19
C ASP A 22 21.50 8.27 15.06
N LEU A 23 21.08 8.31 16.34
CA LEU A 23 21.13 7.14 17.22
C LEU A 23 20.26 5.99 16.68
N CYS A 24 19.01 6.28 16.28
CA CYS A 24 18.12 5.29 15.69
C CYS A 24 18.68 4.68 14.40
N MET A 25 19.32 5.50 13.55
CA MET A 25 19.95 5.04 12.32
C MET A 25 21.12 4.10 12.63
N LYS A 26 22.04 4.48 13.53
CA LYS A 26 23.14 3.59 13.93
C LYS A 26 22.67 2.24 14.48
N GLU A 27 21.66 2.24 15.35
CA GLU A 27 21.11 1.00 15.90
C GLU A 27 20.40 0.16 14.83
N ALA A 28 19.65 0.80 13.94
CA ALA A 28 18.90 0.06 12.95
C ALA A 28 19.81 -0.47 11.81
N GLU A 29 20.98 0.14 11.57
CA GLU A 29 22.09 -0.42 10.79
C GLU A 29 22.70 -1.66 11.45
N ARG A 30 22.93 -1.61 12.76
CA ARG A 30 23.48 -2.71 13.56
C ARG A 30 22.60 -3.97 13.52
N PHE A 31 21.27 -3.79 13.51
CA PHE A 31 20.31 -4.89 13.49
C PHE A 31 19.78 -5.23 12.08
N ASN A 32 20.37 -4.67 11.02
CA ASN A 32 19.91 -4.84 9.63
C ASN A 32 18.40 -4.58 9.47
N LEU A 33 17.89 -3.59 10.21
CA LEU A 33 16.47 -3.25 10.24
C LEU A 33 16.07 -2.32 9.10
N TYR A 34 17.03 -1.68 8.43
CA TYR A 34 16.79 -0.89 7.23
C TYR A 34 18.03 -0.91 6.33
N GLU A 35 17.79 -0.75 5.03
CA GLU A 35 18.80 -0.41 4.04
C GLU A 35 18.23 0.79 3.28
N VAL A 36 18.96 1.92 3.29
CA VAL A 36 18.66 3.05 2.40
C VAL A 36 19.64 2.92 1.24
N ASN A 37 19.11 2.54 0.09
CA ASN A 37 19.92 2.46 -1.12
C ASN A 37 20.00 3.86 -1.73
N VAL A 38 21.04 4.60 -1.34
CA VAL A 38 21.41 5.88 -1.96
C VAL A 38 22.44 5.51 -3.03
N ASP A 39 22.07 5.69 -4.30
CA ASP A 39 22.95 5.60 -5.47
C ASP A 39 23.30 4.21 -6.05
N GLY A 40 22.58 3.15 -5.69
CA GLY A 40 22.68 1.85 -6.40
C GLY A 40 24.04 1.13 -6.30
N ALA A 41 24.99 1.65 -5.52
CA ALA A 41 26.40 1.24 -5.53
C ALA A 41 26.71 -0.03 -4.74
N SER A 42 25.87 -0.44 -3.78
CA SER A 42 26.09 -1.68 -3.03
C SER A 42 25.44 -2.87 -3.73
N GLN A 43 26.26 -3.79 -4.26
CA GLN A 43 25.80 -5.06 -4.84
C GLN A 43 25.50 -6.13 -3.77
N ASN A 44 25.96 -5.93 -2.53
CA ASN A 44 25.85 -6.90 -1.46
C ASN A 44 24.64 -6.59 -0.58
N VAL A 45 23.57 -7.38 -0.72
CA VAL A 45 22.41 -7.33 0.15
C VAL A 45 22.75 -7.96 1.49
N LYS A 46 22.41 -7.28 2.60
CA LYS A 46 22.63 -7.82 3.94
C LYS A 46 21.65 -8.96 4.23
N GLU A 47 22.16 -10.08 4.75
CA GLU A 47 21.29 -11.15 5.24
C GLU A 47 20.45 -10.70 6.44
N GLY A 48 19.24 -11.27 6.53
CA GLY A 48 18.35 -11.03 7.66
C GLY A 48 17.58 -9.71 7.64
N VAL A 49 17.71 -8.90 6.58
CA VAL A 49 16.94 -7.67 6.42
C VAL A 49 15.44 -7.97 6.35
N ARG A 50 14.68 -7.39 7.30
CA ARG A 50 13.23 -7.58 7.42
C ARG A 50 12.42 -6.37 6.99
N ARG A 51 13.05 -5.19 6.87
CA ARG A 51 12.40 -3.98 6.37
C ARG A 51 13.32 -3.27 5.40
N LEU A 52 12.79 -2.87 4.26
CA LEU A 52 13.49 -2.15 3.22
C LEU A 52 12.75 -0.83 2.97
N THR A 53 13.51 0.26 2.90
CA THR A 53 12.98 1.57 2.53
C THR A 53 13.74 2.06 1.32
N ILE A 54 13.04 2.28 0.22
CA ILE A 54 13.64 2.79 -1.00
C ILE A 54 13.39 4.30 -1.01
N GLN A 55 14.48 5.06 -1.10
CA GLN A 55 14.46 6.52 -1.18
C GLN A 55 15.20 6.93 -2.46
N ASN A 56 14.81 8.07 -3.04
CA ASN A 56 15.32 8.59 -4.32
C ASN A 56 15.03 7.67 -5.52
N TYR A 57 15.34 8.17 -6.72
CA TYR A 57 15.10 7.55 -8.03
C TYR A 57 15.98 6.29 -8.29
N ASP A 58 16.24 5.45 -7.27
CA ASP A 58 16.93 4.19 -7.48
C ASP A 58 15.98 3.12 -8.03
N HIS A 59 15.80 3.15 -9.35
CA HIS A 59 14.99 2.18 -10.08
C HIS A 59 15.54 0.75 -10.01
N THR A 60 16.77 0.54 -9.54
CA THR A 60 17.40 -0.79 -9.45
C THR A 60 17.14 -1.48 -8.12
N ALA A 61 16.77 -0.74 -7.06
CA ALA A 61 16.52 -1.30 -5.74
C ALA A 61 15.43 -2.38 -5.75
N LEU A 62 14.39 -2.20 -6.57
CA LEU A 62 13.30 -3.18 -6.73
C LEU A 62 13.75 -4.48 -7.41
N LEU A 63 14.77 -4.42 -8.29
CA LEU A 63 15.33 -5.62 -8.92
C LEU A 63 16.06 -6.51 -7.90
N ARG A 64 16.46 -5.96 -6.76
CA ARG A 64 17.15 -6.67 -5.69
C ARG A 64 16.19 -7.30 -4.69
N LEU A 65 14.89 -7.01 -4.75
CA LEU A 65 13.87 -7.57 -3.84
C LEU A 65 13.94 -9.11 -3.68
N PRO A 66 14.19 -9.92 -4.74
CA PRO A 66 14.36 -11.36 -4.61
C PRO A 66 15.49 -11.81 -3.67
N LEU A 67 16.50 -10.96 -3.44
CA LEU A 67 17.62 -11.26 -2.54
C LEU A 67 17.20 -11.19 -1.06
N TYR A 68 16.10 -10.49 -0.75
CA TYR A 68 15.62 -10.28 0.62
C TYR A 68 14.61 -11.37 1.05
N LYS A 69 15.08 -12.60 1.26
CA LYS A 69 14.22 -13.76 1.61
C LYS A 69 13.33 -13.60 2.85
N GLY A 70 13.68 -12.68 3.75
CA GLY A 70 12.99 -12.42 5.02
C GLY A 70 12.18 -11.12 5.06
N LEU A 71 11.98 -10.46 3.92
CA LEU A 71 11.40 -9.12 3.86
C LEU A 71 9.93 -9.10 4.28
N ARG A 72 9.63 -8.35 5.34
CA ARG A 72 8.27 -8.21 5.91
C ARG A 72 7.68 -6.82 5.70
N THR A 73 8.51 -5.84 5.38
CA THR A 73 8.12 -4.46 5.16
C THR A 73 8.88 -3.88 3.99
N LEU A 74 8.14 -3.35 3.02
CA LEU A 74 8.68 -2.55 1.94
C LEU A 74 8.01 -1.18 1.96
N LEU A 75 8.82 -0.13 2.05
CA LEU A 75 8.37 1.26 1.94
C LEU A 75 9.05 1.89 0.73
N ASP A 76 8.31 2.02 -0.37
CA ASP A 76 8.80 2.61 -1.61
C ASP A 76 8.40 4.09 -1.69
N PHE A 77 9.40 4.97 -1.60
CA PHE A 77 9.25 6.40 -1.81
C PHE A 77 9.94 6.85 -3.12
N ALA A 78 10.40 5.92 -3.95
CA ALA A 78 10.99 6.23 -5.24
C ALA A 78 9.91 6.70 -6.21
N GLU A 79 10.23 7.74 -6.99
CA GLU A 79 9.26 8.37 -7.84
C GLU A 79 9.01 7.65 -9.18
N ASP A 80 9.43 6.39 -9.42
CA ASP A 80 9.24 5.73 -10.73
C ASP A 80 9.50 4.20 -10.69
N SER A 81 8.60 3.46 -10.01
CA SER A 81 8.71 2.00 -9.84
C SER A 81 8.11 1.21 -11.03
N THR A 82 8.81 1.12 -12.15
CA THR A 82 8.30 0.44 -13.38
C THR A 82 8.42 -1.09 -13.36
N LYS A 83 9.01 -1.70 -12.32
CA LYS A 83 9.39 -3.14 -12.33
C LYS A 83 8.92 -3.94 -11.10
N LEU A 84 7.80 -3.56 -10.49
CA LEU A 84 7.28 -4.25 -9.29
C LEU A 84 6.76 -5.66 -9.54
N ARG A 85 6.28 -5.97 -10.75
CA ARG A 85 5.61 -7.24 -11.06
C ARG A 85 6.46 -8.47 -10.78
N SER A 86 7.71 -8.49 -11.23
CA SER A 86 8.64 -9.61 -10.98
C SER A 86 9.10 -9.65 -9.51
N ALA A 87 9.18 -8.49 -8.86
CA ALA A 87 9.61 -8.40 -7.47
C ALA A 87 8.55 -8.92 -6.48
N CYS A 88 7.25 -8.74 -6.81
CA CYS A 88 6.12 -9.20 -5.99
C CYS A 88 6.07 -10.72 -5.80
N GLU A 89 6.70 -11.51 -6.69
CA GLU A 89 6.73 -12.96 -6.58
C GLU A 89 7.50 -13.46 -5.34
N HIS A 90 8.36 -12.61 -4.75
CA HIS A 90 9.24 -12.96 -3.64
C HIS A 90 8.74 -12.43 -2.28
N LEU A 91 7.54 -11.86 -2.22
CA LEU A 91 7.04 -11.14 -1.05
C LEU A 91 6.14 -11.99 -0.13
N SER A 92 6.29 -13.33 -0.14
CA SER A 92 5.40 -14.29 0.54
C SER A 92 5.19 -14.04 2.04
N VAL A 93 6.15 -13.43 2.73
CA VAL A 93 6.11 -13.12 4.17
C VAL A 93 5.84 -11.64 4.48
N MET A 94 5.46 -10.86 3.47
CA MET A 94 5.21 -9.42 3.57
C MET A 94 4.00 -9.12 4.44
N ARG A 95 4.14 -8.11 5.31
CA ARG A 95 3.07 -7.60 6.17
C ARG A 95 2.71 -6.15 5.87
N VAL A 96 3.68 -5.36 5.43
CA VAL A 96 3.53 -3.94 5.13
C VAL A 96 4.10 -3.67 3.76
N LEU A 97 3.26 -3.14 2.86
CA LEU A 97 3.64 -2.82 1.50
C LEU A 97 3.18 -1.40 1.19
N HIS A 98 4.13 -0.51 0.91
CA HIS A 98 3.86 0.81 0.36
C HIS A 98 4.55 0.93 -0.98
N LEU A 99 3.76 1.24 -2.01
CA LEU A 99 4.17 1.37 -3.40
C LEU A 99 3.81 2.76 -3.94
N HIS A 100 4.60 3.24 -4.89
CA HIS A 100 4.40 4.54 -5.53
C HIS A 100 4.40 4.37 -7.05
N VAL A 101 3.21 4.38 -7.65
CA VAL A 101 3.02 3.95 -9.05
C VAL A 101 2.83 5.14 -9.97
N ASN A 102 3.66 5.26 -11.01
CA ASN A 102 3.68 6.45 -11.88
C ASN A 102 3.07 6.27 -13.27
N TYR A 103 3.00 5.05 -13.81
CA TYR A 103 2.61 4.82 -15.20
C TYR A 103 1.34 3.98 -15.31
N LYS A 104 0.75 3.96 -16.52
CA LYS A 104 -0.32 3.03 -16.89
C LYS A 104 0.11 1.62 -16.49
N VAL A 105 -0.86 0.94 -15.94
CA VAL A 105 -0.66 0.03 -14.83
C VAL A 105 -0.58 -1.43 -15.30
N ASP A 106 -0.69 -1.63 -16.61
CA ASP A 106 -0.69 -2.93 -17.29
C ASP A 106 0.54 -3.79 -16.96
N ASP A 107 1.63 -3.19 -16.49
CA ASP A 107 2.89 -3.86 -16.16
C ASP A 107 3.05 -4.31 -14.69
N ILE A 108 2.09 -4.03 -13.78
CA ILE A 108 2.31 -4.15 -12.32
C ILE A 108 1.64 -5.38 -11.69
N ALA A 109 0.67 -6.01 -12.37
CA ALA A 109 -0.07 -7.12 -11.78
C ALA A 109 0.84 -8.35 -11.54
N PRO A 110 1.05 -8.81 -10.29
CA PRO A 110 1.80 -10.02 -10.02
C PRO A 110 1.12 -11.22 -10.67
N SER A 111 1.91 -12.07 -11.33
CA SER A 111 1.45 -13.27 -12.05
C SER A 111 0.69 -14.25 -11.14
N SER A 112 0.90 -14.17 -9.82
CA SER A 112 0.13 -14.95 -8.84
C SER A 112 -0.13 -14.18 -7.52
N PRO A 113 -1.38 -14.10 -7.05
CA PRO A 113 -1.76 -13.41 -5.81
C PRO A 113 -1.51 -14.22 -4.53
N LYS A 114 -0.98 -15.45 -4.64
CA LYS A 114 -0.71 -16.32 -3.47
C LYS A 114 0.37 -15.75 -2.55
N ASN A 115 1.17 -14.80 -3.03
CA ASN A 115 2.38 -14.35 -2.35
C ASN A 115 2.15 -13.17 -1.38
N LEU A 116 0.93 -12.67 -1.20
CA LEU A 116 0.68 -11.55 -0.27
C LEU A 116 -0.42 -11.85 0.76
N ILE A 117 -0.75 -13.12 0.99
CA ILE A 117 -1.82 -13.49 1.93
C ILE A 117 -1.56 -13.02 3.37
N LEU A 118 -0.29 -12.83 3.76
CA LEU A 118 0.11 -12.35 5.08
C LEU A 118 0.09 -10.82 5.22
N LEU A 119 -0.24 -10.10 4.15
CA LEU A 119 -0.25 -8.65 4.13
C LEU A 119 -1.33 -8.09 5.04
N ARG A 120 -0.96 -7.12 5.88
CA ARG A 120 -1.87 -6.44 6.83
C ARG A 120 -2.04 -4.96 6.50
N TYR A 121 -1.04 -4.35 5.88
CA TYR A 121 -1.05 -2.95 5.49
C TYR A 121 -0.65 -2.82 4.02
N LEU A 122 -1.52 -2.18 3.24
CA LEU A 122 -1.26 -1.82 1.85
C LEU A 122 -1.45 -0.33 1.67
N LYS A 123 -0.42 0.35 1.16
CA LYS A 123 -0.51 1.72 0.67
C LYS A 123 -0.08 1.79 -0.78
N VAL A 124 -0.87 2.47 -1.60
CA VAL A 124 -0.53 2.73 -3.00
C VAL A 124 -0.71 4.20 -3.29
N ASP A 125 0.37 4.86 -3.68
CA ASP A 125 0.37 6.26 -4.10
C ASP A 125 0.37 6.41 -5.64
N ARG A 126 -0.15 7.55 -6.11
CA ARG A 126 -0.18 8.02 -7.51
C ARG A 126 -0.92 7.12 -8.52
N CYS A 127 -2.00 6.45 -8.13
CA CYS A 127 -2.86 5.74 -9.09
C CYS A 127 -3.46 6.75 -10.10
N TYR A 128 -3.00 6.78 -11.35
CA TYR A 128 -3.58 7.64 -12.41
C TYR A 128 -4.72 6.91 -13.08
N GLY A 129 -5.92 7.53 -13.12
CA GLY A 129 -7.00 7.34 -14.11
C GLY A 129 -7.44 5.91 -14.43
N THR A 130 -6.90 4.93 -13.73
CA THR A 130 -7.11 3.53 -13.92
C THR A 130 -8.30 3.22 -13.04
N ASN A 131 -9.30 2.57 -13.63
CA ASN A 131 -10.03 1.61 -12.85
C ASN A 131 -8.93 0.80 -12.15
N LEU A 132 -8.87 0.86 -10.81
CA LEU A 132 -7.84 0.15 -10.05
C LEU A 132 -7.79 -1.36 -10.45
N SER A 133 -8.79 -1.84 -11.21
CA SER A 133 -8.86 -3.13 -11.91
C SER A 133 -7.59 -3.51 -12.65
N ASP A 134 -6.67 -2.59 -12.93
CA ASP A 134 -5.45 -2.92 -13.67
C ASP A 134 -4.22 -3.08 -12.74
N LEU A 135 -4.20 -2.40 -11.58
CA LEU A 135 -2.99 -2.23 -10.71
C LEU A 135 -2.55 -3.46 -9.97
N LEU A 136 -3.54 -4.21 -9.55
CA LEU A 136 -3.39 -5.44 -8.81
C LEU A 136 -4.60 -6.27 -9.15
N THR A 137 -4.98 -6.36 -10.43
CA THR A 137 -6.28 -6.89 -10.88
C THR A 137 -7.30 -6.85 -9.77
N ILE A 138 -7.73 -5.68 -9.26
CA ILE A 138 -8.43 -5.43 -7.98
C ILE A 138 -9.06 -6.68 -7.24
N GLN A 139 -9.65 -7.62 -7.97
CA GLN A 139 -9.82 -9.02 -7.60
C GLN A 139 -8.67 -9.62 -6.74
N HIS A 140 -7.40 -9.19 -6.86
CA HIS A 140 -6.31 -9.67 -6.01
C HIS A 140 -6.26 -8.98 -4.66
N ILE A 141 -6.62 -7.69 -4.57
CA ILE A 141 -6.82 -7.03 -3.27
C ILE A 141 -7.85 -7.81 -2.46
N SER A 142 -8.91 -8.30 -3.13
CA SER A 142 -9.94 -9.13 -2.53
C SER A 142 -9.44 -10.50 -2.00
N LYS A 143 -8.22 -10.93 -2.41
CA LYS A 143 -7.56 -12.16 -1.92
C LYS A 143 -6.68 -11.91 -0.70
N LEU A 144 -6.45 -10.65 -0.32
CA LEU A 144 -5.64 -10.26 0.84
C LEU A 144 -6.45 -10.41 2.14
N SER A 145 -6.86 -11.62 2.49
CA SER A 145 -7.80 -11.88 3.60
C SER A 145 -7.33 -11.37 4.97
N ASN A 146 -6.02 -11.18 5.17
CA ASN A 146 -5.45 -10.63 6.40
C ASN A 146 -5.27 -9.11 6.41
N LEU A 147 -5.73 -8.41 5.36
CA LEU A 147 -5.55 -6.97 5.24
C LEU A 147 -6.37 -6.23 6.31
N GLN A 148 -5.72 -5.31 7.01
CA GLN A 148 -6.30 -4.49 8.08
C GLN A 148 -6.36 -3.02 7.69
N VAL A 149 -5.40 -2.57 6.87
CA VAL A 149 -5.33 -1.18 6.41
C VAL A 149 -5.16 -1.15 4.89
N LEU A 150 -6.06 -0.41 4.24
CA LEU A 150 -5.98 -0.07 2.83
C LEU A 150 -5.89 1.45 2.69
N ASN A 151 -4.79 1.94 2.14
CA ASN A 151 -4.56 3.36 1.90
C ASN A 151 -4.27 3.60 0.41
N LEU A 152 -5.10 4.39 -0.24
CA LEU A 152 -5.03 4.63 -1.68
C LEU A 152 -4.96 6.13 -1.93
N LYS A 153 -3.99 6.56 -2.72
CA LYS A 153 -3.88 7.94 -3.18
C LYS A 153 -3.85 7.95 -4.69
N SER A 154 -4.91 8.51 -5.27
CA SER A 154 -5.11 8.61 -6.71
C SER A 154 -5.18 10.06 -7.15
N TYR A 155 -4.95 10.32 -8.44
CA TYR A 155 -5.28 11.60 -9.08
C TYR A 155 -6.63 11.58 -9.79
N GLY A 156 -7.25 10.41 -9.95
CA GLY A 156 -8.61 10.22 -10.48
C GLY A 156 -9.54 9.50 -9.50
N THR A 157 -10.78 9.23 -9.93
CA THR A 157 -11.73 8.42 -9.15
C THR A 157 -11.35 6.95 -9.19
N ILE A 158 -11.38 6.30 -8.03
CA ILE A 158 -11.11 4.87 -7.87
C ILE A 158 -12.42 4.11 -7.72
N SER A 159 -12.72 3.15 -8.57
CA SER A 159 -13.82 2.20 -8.32
C SER A 159 -13.31 0.95 -7.60
N LEU A 160 -13.83 0.67 -6.41
CA LEU A 160 -13.50 -0.55 -5.64
C LEU A 160 -14.34 -1.74 -6.14
N PRO A 161 -13.85 -3.00 -6.06
CA PRO A 161 -14.58 -4.15 -6.59
C PRO A 161 -15.63 -4.68 -5.62
N GLN A 162 -16.57 -5.47 -6.15
CA GLN A 162 -17.41 -6.34 -5.32
C GLN A 162 -16.61 -7.20 -4.33
N GLY A 163 -15.43 -7.68 -4.71
CA GLY A 163 -14.62 -8.53 -3.84
C GLY A 163 -14.05 -7.82 -2.59
N ILE A 164 -14.12 -6.50 -2.49
CA ILE A 164 -13.59 -5.74 -1.34
C ILE A 164 -14.28 -6.19 -0.05
N TRP A 165 -15.56 -6.52 -0.12
CA TRP A 165 -16.37 -7.00 0.99
C TRP A 165 -15.85 -8.30 1.62
N LYS A 166 -15.00 -9.06 0.92
CA LYS A 166 -14.35 -10.27 1.44
C LYS A 166 -13.26 -9.98 2.48
N LEU A 167 -12.80 -8.74 2.57
CA LEU A 167 -11.75 -8.32 3.51
C LEU A 167 -12.32 -8.10 4.91
N LYS A 168 -12.69 -9.20 5.59
CA LYS A 168 -13.36 -9.15 6.89
C LYS A 168 -12.51 -8.58 8.02
N LEU A 169 -11.19 -8.63 7.88
CA LEU A 169 -10.24 -8.10 8.86
C LEU A 169 -9.90 -6.62 8.66
N LEU A 170 -10.49 -5.98 7.64
CA LEU A 170 -10.23 -4.58 7.30
C LEU A 170 -10.78 -3.65 8.40
N ARG A 171 -9.92 -2.78 8.90
CA ARG A 171 -10.21 -1.81 9.97
C ARG A 171 -10.16 -0.38 9.47
N HIS A 172 -9.30 -0.11 8.50
CA HIS A 172 -9.06 1.24 8.01
C HIS A 172 -9.04 1.25 6.49
N ILE A 173 -9.94 2.04 5.90
CA ILE A 173 -9.93 2.35 4.48
C ILE A 173 -9.75 3.85 4.34
N ASN A 174 -8.62 4.26 3.78
CA ASN A 174 -8.36 5.67 3.50
C ASN A 174 -8.13 5.85 2.02
N VAL A 175 -8.97 6.66 1.39
CA VAL A 175 -8.75 7.10 0.02
C VAL A 175 -8.47 8.60 0.03
N ILE A 176 -7.41 9.02 -0.64
CA ILE A 176 -7.12 10.43 -0.87
C ILE A 176 -7.69 10.79 -2.24
N ARG A 177 -8.55 11.83 -2.25
CA ARG A 177 -9.45 12.27 -3.34
C ARG A 177 -10.80 11.54 -3.36
N HIS A 178 -11.02 10.59 -4.26
CA HIS A 178 -12.34 9.99 -4.46
C HIS A 178 -12.25 8.50 -4.77
N ALA A 179 -13.05 7.70 -4.07
CA ALA A 179 -13.38 6.34 -4.47
C ALA A 179 -14.88 6.10 -4.49
N THR A 180 -15.33 5.19 -5.35
CA THR A 180 -16.66 4.59 -5.31
C THR A 180 -16.59 3.20 -4.69
N MET A 181 -17.52 2.91 -3.79
CA MET A 181 -17.75 1.56 -3.29
C MET A 181 -18.71 0.82 -4.21
N PRO A 182 -18.50 -0.48 -4.42
CA PRO A 182 -19.50 -1.32 -5.07
C PRO A 182 -20.76 -1.42 -4.19
N ASP A 183 -21.88 -1.75 -4.81
CA ASP A 183 -23.10 -2.06 -4.06
C ASP A 183 -22.96 -3.32 -3.22
N ALA A 184 -23.59 -3.31 -2.05
CA ALA A 184 -23.77 -4.51 -1.25
C ALA A 184 -24.84 -5.39 -1.91
N ARG A 185 -24.49 -6.63 -2.27
CA ARG A 185 -25.42 -7.60 -2.89
C ARG A 185 -26.05 -8.53 -1.86
N SER A 186 -25.57 -8.51 -0.62
CA SER A 186 -26.05 -9.33 0.48
C SER A 186 -25.78 -8.65 1.82
N SER A 187 -26.44 -9.10 2.90
CA SER A 187 -26.13 -8.67 4.27
C SER A 187 -24.68 -8.98 4.68
N ASP A 188 -24.09 -9.99 4.05
CA ASP A 188 -22.70 -10.39 4.29
C ASP A 188 -21.71 -9.43 3.63
N ASP A 189 -22.14 -8.52 2.75
CA ASP A 189 -21.29 -7.49 2.14
C ASP A 189 -21.06 -6.32 3.11
N SER A 190 -20.42 -6.61 4.23
CA SER A 190 -20.10 -5.66 5.30
C SER A 190 -18.69 -5.87 5.86
N PHE A 191 -18.15 -4.81 6.49
CA PHE A 191 -16.87 -4.81 7.17
C PHE A 191 -17.06 -4.84 8.70
N PRO A 192 -17.00 -6.02 9.36
CA PRO A 192 -17.39 -6.16 10.77
C PRO A 192 -16.46 -5.46 11.75
N HIS A 193 -15.24 -5.11 11.33
CA HIS A 193 -14.21 -4.50 12.17
C HIS A 193 -13.79 -3.10 11.69
N LEU A 194 -14.57 -2.48 10.80
CA LEU A 194 -14.22 -1.18 10.25
C LEU A 194 -14.30 -0.10 11.33
N GLN A 195 -13.21 0.64 11.48
CA GLN A 195 -13.05 1.73 12.45
C GLN A 195 -12.99 3.08 11.76
N THR A 196 -12.37 3.15 10.57
CA THR A 196 -12.26 4.41 9.82
C THR A 196 -12.48 4.19 8.34
N ILE A 197 -13.28 5.08 7.75
CA ILE A 197 -13.49 5.21 6.30
C ILE A 197 -13.36 6.68 5.92
N SER A 198 -12.64 6.98 4.84
CA SER A 198 -12.48 8.38 4.37
C SER A 198 -12.47 8.50 2.86
N SER A 199 -13.14 9.56 2.38
CA SER A 199 -13.24 9.99 0.98
C SER A 199 -13.83 8.94 0.02
N ILE A 200 -14.80 8.17 0.52
CA ILE A 200 -15.54 7.16 -0.23
C ILE A 200 -16.97 7.64 -0.48
N LYS A 201 -17.45 7.51 -1.72
CA LYS A 201 -18.86 7.69 -2.12
C LYS A 201 -19.47 6.33 -2.45
N TYR A 202 -20.76 6.18 -2.24
CA TYR A 202 -21.53 5.07 -2.80
C TYR A 202 -21.97 5.44 -4.22
N GLU A 203 -21.96 4.49 -5.15
CA GLU A 203 -22.63 4.69 -6.43
C GLU A 203 -24.14 4.62 -6.17
N GLU A 204 -24.83 5.76 -6.20
CA GLU A 204 -26.28 5.75 -6.26
C GLU A 204 -26.69 5.20 -7.63
N HIS A 205 -27.10 3.94 -7.69
CA HIS A 205 -27.94 3.48 -8.77
C HIS A 205 -29.28 4.23 -8.66
N THR A 206 -29.41 5.33 -9.40
CA THR A 206 -30.71 5.87 -9.78
C THR A 206 -31.42 4.77 -10.57
N SER A 207 -32.15 3.92 -9.86
CA SER A 207 -33.13 3.03 -10.44
C SER A 207 -34.20 3.93 -11.02
N ASN A 208 -34.06 4.31 -12.29
CA ASN A 208 -35.18 4.80 -13.09
C ASN A 208 -36.17 3.64 -13.29
N MET A 209 -36.90 3.32 -12.22
CA MET A 209 -38.25 2.79 -12.33
C MET A 209 -39.19 3.99 -12.27
N ALA A 210 -39.26 4.74 -13.36
CA ALA A 210 -40.44 5.51 -13.67
C ALA A 210 -41.31 4.62 -14.57
N GLN A 211 -42.34 4.03 -13.94
CA GLN A 211 -43.53 3.57 -14.63
C GLN A 211 -44.21 4.79 -15.26
N GLN A 212 -44.47 4.74 -16.58
CA GLN A 212 -45.78 4.91 -17.23
C GLN A 212 -45.61 4.98 -18.75
#